data_AF-A0A951VCS5-F1
#
_entry.id   AF-A0A951VCS5-F1
#
_cell.length_a   1.000
_cell.length_b   1.000
_cell.length_c   1.000
_cell.angle_alpha   90.00
_cell.angle_beta   90.00
_cell.angle_gamma   90.00
#
_symmetry.space_group_name_H-M   'P 1'
#
loop_
_entity.id
_entity.type
_entity.pdbx_description
1 polymer ?
#
loop_
_entity_poly.entity_id
_entity_poly.type
_entity_poly.pdbx_seq_one_letter_code
_entity_poly.pdbx_strand_id
1 'polypeptide(L)'
;MKSINFKILALMLLTATVFSGCAISRMVKNYDEQVRYTPATNPLENHGGKVAANVKGNISEGYFARRAIMEVTPVLIHEGGETELPTVTLRGTKTTSAGTMVNRDQASSFDMNNTLNFTPEMLASELVLRTRIYKEGREQRASILPERKVADGTINTSQLVDKGGFSVAYMPDKYEKVTIHTESANLYFGYMRHNLDTRLALNRNPENQAKITALSEFVQKGWEFQSIEVNAWASPEGEVAFNEKLAENRSKTGEKYLADLFTRIEKETSTTIEKPEFKVSAKGEDFDGFMTALNASDLPDKQAIANVINAQVAPAERERRIKDMTLIYAEIEKLLEPLRRAEFVVNLYEPKKTDAEMAQLSTSNPSELTLEELLYAATLTDDLNTKLAIYKAGQPLFPRCARLFNNAAAVNIELGNIEAAAADLEVANQLVPGNPYIQNNLGIVAAYKEDYENARNLFNTANSQAVNTSTNLGVISIVQGDYQAASIALANNTCTYNLAMSQLISGNEQAALNTLNCAPESPQVFYLKAIIGARRNDTSLLYDNLRKAVAAEPGYKAIAKKDREFIRYFDRAEFQEIVN
;
A
#
# COMPACT_ATOMS: atom_id res chain seq x y z
N MET A 1 76.04 57.59 -69.36
CA MET A 1 75.23 56.43 -69.78
C MET A 1 74.51 55.85 -68.56
N LYS A 2 73.17 55.84 -68.61
CA LYS A 2 72.17 54.98 -67.90
C LYS A 2 72.40 54.69 -66.39
N SER A 3 71.74 55.40 -65.45
CA SER A 3 70.34 55.26 -64.94
C SER A 3 70.10 54.08 -63.97
N ILE A 4 69.75 54.40 -62.71
CA ILE A 4 68.78 53.76 -61.77
C ILE A 4 68.71 54.71 -60.54
N ASN A 5 67.76 55.65 -60.45
CA ASN A 5 66.39 55.61 -59.90
C ASN A 5 66.28 55.42 -58.37
N PHE A 6 66.21 56.56 -57.67
CA PHE A 6 66.07 56.73 -56.22
C PHE A 6 64.60 57.05 -55.90
N LYS A 7 64.02 56.26 -55.00
CA LYS A 7 62.98 56.60 -54.01
C LYS A 7 61.74 57.37 -54.51
N ILE A 8 60.74 56.55 -54.79
CA ILE A 8 59.34 56.84 -55.09
C ILE A 8 58.55 57.17 -53.81
N LEU A 9 57.65 58.16 -53.95
CA LEU A 9 56.42 58.45 -53.21
C LEU A 9 56.48 58.69 -51.69
N ALA A 10 56.50 59.98 -51.34
CA ALA A 10 55.77 60.51 -50.21
C ALA A 10 54.47 61.14 -50.76
N LEU A 11 53.30 60.57 -50.44
CA LEU A 11 52.02 61.24 -50.15
C LEU A 11 50.89 60.18 -50.09
N MET A 12 50.42 59.81 -48.89
CA MET A 12 48.99 59.63 -48.55
C MET A 12 48.77 58.89 -47.22
N LEU A 13 47.85 59.47 -46.43
CA LEU A 13 47.09 58.95 -45.29
C LEU A 13 47.77 58.75 -43.92
N LEU A 14 47.61 59.81 -43.13
CA LEU A 14 47.20 59.77 -41.73
C LEU A 14 46.04 58.77 -41.50
N THR A 15 45.98 58.20 -40.29
CA THR A 15 44.91 57.40 -39.65
C THR A 15 44.95 55.87 -39.78
N ALA A 16 45.60 55.21 -38.82
CA ALA A 16 45.18 53.89 -38.29
C ALA A 16 45.87 53.55 -36.95
N THR A 17 45.91 54.49 -36.00
CA THR A 17 46.47 54.22 -34.66
C THR A 17 45.57 54.75 -33.54
N VAL A 18 44.26 54.48 -33.65
CA VAL A 18 43.33 54.49 -32.51
C VAL A 18 42.33 53.34 -32.76
N PHE A 19 41.67 52.81 -31.72
CA PHE A 19 40.51 51.88 -31.74
C PHE A 19 40.68 50.42 -31.29
N SER A 20 41.83 49.94 -30.81
CA SER A 20 41.86 48.60 -30.18
C SER A 20 41.35 48.57 -28.72
N GLY A 21 41.37 49.70 -28.00
CA GLY A 21 40.72 49.85 -26.68
C GLY A 21 39.22 50.17 -26.75
N CYS A 22 38.75 50.65 -27.91
CA CYS A 22 37.37 51.10 -28.08
C CYS A 22 36.37 49.95 -28.23
N ALA A 23 36.79 48.79 -28.77
CA ALA A 23 35.91 47.64 -28.98
C ALA A 23 35.52 46.95 -27.66
N ILE A 24 36.46 46.72 -26.74
CA ILE A 24 36.18 46.18 -25.40
C ILE A 24 35.37 47.19 -24.59
N SER A 25 35.77 48.47 -24.61
CA SER A 25 35.01 49.54 -23.94
C SER A 25 33.56 49.63 -24.43
N ARG A 26 33.31 49.42 -25.72
CA ARG A 26 31.94 49.36 -26.29
C ARG A 26 31.17 48.13 -25.82
N MET A 27 31.81 46.97 -25.71
CA MET A 27 31.17 45.78 -25.13
C MET A 27 30.77 46.03 -23.67
N VAL A 28 31.69 46.57 -22.86
CA VAL A 28 31.42 46.93 -21.46
C VAL A 28 30.25 47.91 -21.37
N LYS A 29 30.28 48.99 -22.15
CA LYS A 29 29.24 50.03 -22.14
C LYS A 29 27.86 49.51 -22.52
N ASN A 30 27.79 48.57 -23.47
CA ASN A 30 26.52 48.11 -24.03
C ASN A 30 26.09 46.74 -23.48
N TYR A 31 26.74 46.23 -22.44
CA TYR A 31 26.53 44.87 -21.93
C TYR A 31 25.08 44.61 -21.52
N ASP A 32 24.43 45.56 -20.83
CA ASP A 32 23.04 45.45 -20.33
C ASP A 32 22.01 45.37 -21.44
N GLU A 33 22.24 46.10 -22.53
CA GLU A 33 21.31 46.12 -23.66
C GLU A 33 21.49 44.90 -24.58
N GLN A 34 22.70 44.35 -24.65
CA GLN A 34 23.10 43.44 -25.72
C GLN A 34 23.25 41.98 -25.28
N VAL A 35 23.40 41.73 -23.98
CA VAL A 35 23.49 40.38 -23.41
C VAL A 35 22.35 40.15 -22.44
N ARG A 36 21.51 39.17 -22.73
CA ARG A 36 20.36 38.79 -21.89
C ARG A 36 20.59 37.42 -21.29
N TYR A 37 20.23 37.28 -20.02
CA TYR A 37 20.25 36.01 -19.31
C TYR A 37 18.83 35.61 -18.94
N THR A 38 18.53 34.32 -19.11
CA THR A 38 17.23 33.76 -18.77
C THR A 38 17.48 32.49 -17.95
N PRO A 39 17.18 32.50 -16.64
CA PRO A 39 17.27 31.27 -15.85
C PRO A 39 16.19 30.29 -16.32
N ALA A 40 16.43 28.99 -16.14
CA ALA A 40 15.42 27.97 -16.43
C ALA A 40 14.24 28.03 -15.45
N THR A 41 14.52 28.30 -14.18
CA THR A 41 13.54 28.51 -13.11
C THR A 41 13.90 29.75 -12.30
N ASN A 42 12.89 30.51 -11.87
CA ASN A 42 13.08 31.60 -10.91
C ASN A 42 11.82 31.73 -10.04
N PRO A 43 11.88 31.42 -8.73
CA PRO A 43 13.07 31.01 -7.96
C PRO A 43 13.67 29.66 -8.41
N LEU A 44 14.86 29.30 -7.92
CA LEU A 44 15.42 27.96 -8.15
C LEU A 44 14.52 26.88 -7.51
N GLU A 45 14.62 25.63 -7.95
CA GLU A 45 13.76 24.54 -7.45
C GLU A 45 14.60 23.33 -7.04
N ASN A 46 14.28 22.74 -5.88
CA ASN A 46 14.83 21.46 -5.45
C ASN A 46 13.95 20.31 -5.96
N HIS A 47 14.55 19.40 -6.70
CA HIS A 47 13.94 18.13 -7.09
C HIS A 47 14.85 16.98 -6.66
N GLY A 48 14.35 16.11 -5.78
CA GLY A 48 15.09 14.92 -5.37
C GLY A 48 16.41 15.20 -4.64
N GLY A 49 16.55 16.35 -3.98
CA GLY A 49 17.81 16.78 -3.36
C GLY A 49 18.79 17.42 -4.35
N LYS A 50 18.35 17.75 -5.57
CA LYS A 50 19.14 18.39 -6.62
C LYS A 50 18.54 19.74 -7.01
N VAL A 51 19.40 20.74 -7.18
CA VAL A 51 19.02 22.08 -7.65
C VAL A 51 19.68 22.32 -9.00
N ALA A 52 18.87 22.58 -10.03
CA ALA A 52 19.35 22.93 -11.36
C ALA A 52 19.53 24.45 -11.46
N ALA A 53 20.77 24.92 -11.52
CA ALA A 53 21.12 26.33 -11.69
C ALA A 53 21.41 26.65 -13.16
N ASN A 54 20.45 26.32 -14.02
CA ASN A 54 20.59 26.45 -15.47
C ASN A 54 20.25 27.86 -15.94
N VAL A 55 21.13 28.47 -16.73
CA VAL A 55 20.94 29.83 -17.26
C VAL A 55 21.31 29.88 -18.74
N LYS A 56 20.40 30.40 -19.56
CA LYS A 56 20.64 30.64 -20.98
C LYS A 56 21.10 32.08 -21.21
N GLY A 57 22.25 32.26 -21.84
CA GLY A 57 22.76 33.55 -22.30
C GLY A 57 22.45 33.77 -23.77
N ASN A 58 21.96 34.96 -24.12
CA ASN A 58 21.73 35.40 -25.49
C ASN A 58 22.52 36.68 -25.76
N ILE A 59 23.26 36.68 -26.86
CA ILE A 59 24.13 37.76 -27.32
C ILE A 59 23.60 38.29 -28.64
N SER A 60 23.37 39.60 -28.68
CA SER A 60 22.88 40.29 -29.86
C SER A 60 23.93 40.37 -30.98
N GLU A 61 23.46 40.36 -32.22
CA GLU A 61 24.28 40.62 -33.39
C GLU A 61 25.04 41.96 -33.25
N GLY A 62 26.29 41.99 -33.67
CA GLY A 62 27.12 43.20 -33.62
C GLY A 62 27.73 43.52 -32.25
N TYR A 63 27.35 42.82 -31.18
CA TYR A 63 27.92 43.08 -29.84
C TYR A 63 29.38 42.62 -29.73
N PHE A 64 29.63 41.33 -29.96
CA PHE A 64 30.89 40.69 -29.57
C PHE A 64 32.08 41.15 -30.42
N ALA A 65 33.19 41.55 -29.80
CA ALA A 65 34.37 41.98 -30.55
C ALA A 65 35.20 40.77 -31.01
N ARG A 66 35.73 40.82 -32.24
CA ARG A 66 36.43 39.68 -32.85
C ARG A 66 37.67 39.19 -32.06
N ARG A 67 38.28 40.01 -31.21
CA ARG A 67 39.45 39.64 -30.38
C ARG A 67 39.14 39.62 -28.87
N ALA A 68 37.86 39.65 -28.50
CA ALA A 68 37.45 39.62 -27.09
C ALA A 68 37.36 38.20 -26.55
N ILE A 69 37.58 38.08 -25.25
CA ILE A 69 37.19 36.96 -24.42
C ILE A 69 36.20 37.51 -23.38
N MET A 70 35.09 36.79 -23.17
CA MET A 70 34.12 37.07 -22.13
C MET A 70 33.97 35.80 -21.29
N GLU A 71 34.19 35.92 -20.00
CA GLU A 71 34.02 34.83 -19.05
C GLU A 71 32.85 35.15 -18.14
N VAL A 72 31.91 34.22 -18.07
CA VAL A 72 30.69 34.32 -17.27
C VAL A 72 30.72 33.20 -16.23
N THR A 73 30.79 33.58 -14.97
CA THR A 73 30.85 32.68 -13.82
C THR A 73 29.54 32.82 -13.04
N PRO A 74 28.67 31.80 -13.03
CA PRO A 74 27.54 31.78 -12.12
C PRO A 74 28.03 31.56 -10.68
N VAL A 75 27.45 32.29 -9.74
CA VAL A 75 27.80 32.21 -8.32
C VAL A 75 26.51 32.14 -7.52
N LEU A 76 26.40 31.12 -6.67
CA LEU A 76 25.31 30.99 -5.72
C LEU A 76 25.74 31.65 -4.41
N ILE A 77 25.13 32.77 -4.07
CA ILE A 77 25.38 33.52 -2.83
C ILE A 77 24.36 33.07 -1.80
N HIS A 78 24.79 32.73 -0.58
CA HIS A 78 23.90 32.36 0.51
C HIS A 78 24.44 32.86 1.85
N GLU A 79 23.64 32.74 2.90
CA GLU A 79 24.10 33.04 4.26
C GLU A 79 25.28 32.11 4.60
N GLY A 80 26.42 32.70 4.96
CA GLY A 80 27.64 31.96 5.30
C GLY A 80 28.65 31.76 4.17
N GLY A 81 28.37 32.17 2.92
CA GLY A 81 29.37 32.13 1.85
C GLY A 81 28.84 32.17 0.43
N GLU A 82 29.69 31.74 -0.51
CA GLU A 82 29.38 31.69 -1.94
C GLU A 82 29.92 30.40 -2.55
N THR A 83 29.19 29.86 -3.52
CA THR A 83 29.63 28.71 -4.33
C THR A 83 29.77 29.14 -5.79
N GLU A 84 31.01 29.16 -6.29
CA GLU A 84 31.28 29.41 -7.70
C GLU A 84 30.99 28.17 -8.55
N LEU A 85 30.26 28.36 -9.64
CA LEU A 85 29.95 27.32 -10.63
C LEU A 85 30.92 27.41 -11.82
N PRO A 86 31.05 26.33 -12.61
CA PRO A 86 31.87 26.32 -13.82
C PRO A 86 31.70 27.56 -14.70
N THR A 87 32.82 28.21 -15.01
CA THR A 87 32.85 29.40 -15.84
C THR A 87 32.66 29.04 -17.31
N VAL A 88 31.79 29.76 -18.01
CA VAL A 88 31.67 29.69 -19.46
C VAL A 88 32.55 30.76 -20.11
N THR A 89 33.50 30.32 -20.93
CA THR A 89 34.38 31.20 -21.71
C THR A 89 33.87 31.33 -23.14
N LEU A 90 33.50 32.55 -23.53
CA LEU A 90 33.14 32.93 -24.88
C LEU A 90 34.27 33.70 -25.54
N ARG A 91 34.50 33.45 -26.83
CA ARG A 91 35.64 34.02 -27.55
C ARG A 91 35.27 34.54 -28.94
N GLY A 92 35.95 35.59 -29.39
CA GLY A 92 35.72 36.17 -30.70
C GLY A 92 36.36 35.36 -31.83
N THR A 93 35.95 35.62 -33.08
CA THR A 93 36.42 34.88 -34.26
C THR A 93 37.92 35.04 -34.60
N LYS A 94 38.62 36.01 -33.99
CA LYS A 94 40.06 36.29 -34.15
C LYS A 94 40.84 36.06 -32.85
N THR A 95 40.42 35.09 -32.04
CA THR A 95 41.15 34.62 -30.84
C THR A 95 41.54 33.16 -30.95
N THR A 96 42.63 32.78 -30.28
CA THR A 96 43.19 31.42 -30.23
C THR A 96 42.87 30.64 -28.94
N SER A 97 42.39 31.30 -27.89
CA SER A 97 42.06 30.71 -26.59
C SER A 97 40.95 29.65 -26.71
N ALA A 98 40.89 28.72 -25.75
CA ALA A 98 39.78 27.77 -25.65
C ALA A 98 38.49 28.50 -25.25
N GLY A 99 37.34 28.01 -25.74
CA GLY A 99 36.02 28.57 -25.45
C GLY A 99 35.08 28.57 -26.64
N THR A 100 33.81 28.88 -26.37
CA THR A 100 32.74 28.92 -27.38
C THR A 100 32.91 30.14 -28.27
N MET A 101 33.06 29.91 -29.57
CA MET A 101 33.25 30.99 -30.53
C MET A 101 31.94 31.74 -30.78
N VAL A 102 31.97 33.07 -30.65
CA VAL A 102 30.84 33.97 -30.93
C VAL A 102 31.14 34.76 -32.20
N ASN A 103 30.32 34.56 -33.23
CA ASN A 103 30.42 35.33 -34.46
C ASN A 103 29.69 36.67 -34.29
N ARG A 104 30.41 37.78 -34.38
CA ARG A 104 29.86 39.13 -34.28
C ARG A 104 28.74 39.38 -35.29
N ASP A 105 28.83 38.76 -36.46
CA ASP A 105 27.96 39.08 -37.59
C ASP A 105 26.61 38.33 -37.51
N GLN A 106 26.34 37.64 -36.38
CA GLN A 106 25.07 36.95 -36.10
C GLN A 106 24.74 37.02 -34.60
N ALA A 107 23.47 36.88 -34.23
CA ALA A 107 23.10 36.63 -32.84
C ALA A 107 23.61 35.24 -32.39
N SER A 108 23.90 35.08 -31.11
CA SER A 108 24.42 33.82 -30.56
C SER A 108 23.81 33.52 -29.20
N SER A 109 23.71 32.25 -28.84
CA SER A 109 23.30 31.81 -27.50
C SER A 109 24.30 30.82 -26.91
N PHE A 110 24.32 30.72 -25.59
CA PHE A 110 25.11 29.75 -24.84
C PHE A 110 24.38 29.33 -23.58
N ASP A 111 24.65 28.12 -23.12
CA ASP A 111 24.00 27.54 -21.95
C ASP A 111 25.02 27.35 -20.81
N MET A 112 24.59 27.66 -19.60
CA MET A 112 25.28 27.38 -18.35
C MET A 112 24.45 26.32 -17.63
N ASN A 113 24.81 25.04 -17.76
CA ASN A 113 24.05 23.94 -17.16
C ASN A 113 24.78 23.41 -15.92
N ASN A 114 24.17 23.58 -14.75
CA ASN A 114 24.77 23.22 -13.47
C ASN A 114 23.74 22.50 -12.60
N THR A 115 24.20 21.49 -11.87
CA THR A 115 23.38 20.76 -10.89
C THR A 115 24.13 20.67 -9.58
N LEU A 116 23.47 21.08 -8.50
CA LEU A 116 24.02 21.10 -7.15
C LEU A 116 23.24 20.14 -6.25
N ASN A 117 23.89 19.61 -5.22
CA ASN A 117 23.16 19.01 -4.11
C ASN A 117 22.49 20.12 -3.30
N PHE A 118 21.23 19.96 -2.96
CA PHE A 118 20.53 20.91 -2.10
C PHE A 118 21.19 20.97 -0.72
N THR A 119 21.35 22.18 -0.21
CA THR A 119 21.68 22.43 1.20
C THR A 119 20.69 23.45 1.78
N PRO A 120 20.42 23.44 3.10
CA PRO A 120 19.44 24.34 3.71
C PRO A 120 19.69 25.83 3.45
N GLU A 121 20.96 26.23 3.28
CA GLU A 121 21.37 27.61 3.00
C GLU A 121 20.84 28.10 1.64
N MET A 122 20.56 27.18 0.70
CA MET A 122 20.04 27.52 -0.62
C MET A 122 18.61 28.09 -0.57
N LEU A 123 17.85 27.84 0.49
CA LEU A 123 16.49 28.39 0.67
C LEU A 123 16.45 29.92 0.56
N ALA A 124 17.49 30.59 1.06
CA ALA A 124 17.62 32.05 1.05
C ALA A 124 18.87 32.48 0.26
N SER A 125 19.13 31.83 -0.87
CA SER A 125 20.24 32.15 -1.77
C SER A 125 19.85 33.11 -2.90
N GLU A 126 20.85 33.62 -3.60
CA GLU A 126 20.71 34.33 -4.86
C GLU A 126 21.68 33.76 -5.89
N LEU A 127 21.19 33.47 -7.09
CA LEU A 127 22.06 33.12 -8.21
C LEU A 127 22.44 34.40 -8.95
N VAL A 128 23.73 34.73 -8.95
CA VAL A 128 24.28 35.89 -9.66
C VAL A 128 25.26 35.46 -10.74
N LEU A 129 25.47 36.33 -11.73
CA LEU A 129 26.49 36.15 -12.76
C LEU A 129 27.60 37.19 -12.59
N ARG A 130 28.82 36.70 -12.37
CA ARG A 130 30.05 37.49 -12.42
C ARG A 130 30.61 37.42 -13.82
N THR A 131 30.82 38.56 -14.46
CA THR A 131 31.30 38.60 -15.84
C THR A 131 32.54 39.46 -15.96
N ARG A 132 33.55 38.95 -16.67
CA ARG A 132 34.71 39.74 -17.06
C ARG A 132 34.97 39.69 -18.55
N ILE A 133 35.34 40.84 -19.12
CA ILE A 133 35.64 40.96 -20.55
C ILE A 133 37.06 41.50 -20.72
N TYR A 134 37.83 40.87 -21.59
CA TYR A 134 39.16 41.32 -21.95
C TYR A 134 39.47 41.03 -23.41
N LYS A 135 40.56 41.60 -23.89
CA LYS A 135 41.14 41.22 -25.18
C LYS A 135 42.16 40.11 -24.94
N GLU A 136 42.16 39.07 -25.76
CA GLU A 136 43.14 37.98 -25.66
C GLU A 136 44.58 38.49 -25.50
N GLY A 137 45.31 37.92 -24.53
CA GLY A 137 46.67 38.33 -24.13
C GLY A 137 46.73 39.58 -23.25
N ARG A 138 45.59 40.01 -22.69
CA ARG A 138 45.45 41.14 -21.74
C ARG A 138 44.51 40.82 -20.59
N GLU A 139 44.57 39.60 -20.09
CA GLU A 139 43.77 39.05 -18.99
C GLU A 139 43.88 39.95 -17.74
N GLN A 140 45.08 40.43 -17.44
CA GLN A 140 45.36 41.33 -16.31
C GLN A 140 44.70 42.71 -16.41
N ARG A 141 44.10 43.03 -17.58
CA ARG A 141 43.34 44.28 -17.82
C ARG A 141 41.87 43.99 -18.06
N ALA A 142 41.36 42.88 -17.54
CA ALA A 142 39.96 42.53 -17.66
C ALA A 142 39.07 43.60 -17.01
N SER A 143 38.02 43.96 -17.74
CA SER A 143 36.93 44.78 -17.20
C SER A 143 35.97 43.85 -16.47
N ILE A 144 35.87 44.03 -15.16
CA ILE A 144 34.86 43.34 -14.33
C ILE A 144 33.54 44.10 -14.48
N LEU A 145 32.49 43.39 -14.83
CA LEU A 145 31.15 43.94 -14.98
C LEU A 145 30.38 43.84 -13.66
N PRO A 146 29.36 44.70 -13.44
CA PRO A 146 28.47 44.55 -12.30
C PRO A 146 27.86 43.15 -12.24
N GLU A 147 27.71 42.64 -11.01
CA GLU A 147 27.01 41.38 -10.79
C GLU A 147 25.55 41.49 -11.25
N ARG A 148 25.05 40.43 -11.88
CA ARG A 148 23.65 40.35 -12.29
C ARG A 148 22.97 39.20 -11.58
N LYS A 149 22.04 39.51 -10.69
CA LYS A 149 21.10 38.52 -10.14
C LYS A 149 20.21 37.97 -11.25
N VAL A 150 20.13 36.65 -11.35
CA VAL A 150 19.33 35.95 -12.36
C VAL A 150 18.27 35.05 -11.75
N ALA A 151 18.42 34.57 -10.51
CA ALA A 151 17.37 33.85 -9.81
C ALA A 151 17.40 34.13 -8.30
N ASP A 152 16.23 34.04 -7.67
CA ASP A 152 16.04 33.95 -6.23
C ASP A 152 16.33 32.53 -5.72
N GLY A 153 16.32 32.36 -4.40
CA GLY A 153 16.70 31.11 -3.74
C GLY A 153 15.82 29.91 -4.08
N THR A 154 15.96 28.82 -3.34
CA THR A 154 15.38 27.53 -3.74
C THR A 154 14.02 27.27 -3.12
N ILE A 155 13.00 27.00 -3.96
CA ILE A 155 11.74 26.35 -3.57
C ILE A 155 12.05 24.91 -3.18
N ASN A 156 11.66 24.53 -1.96
CA ASN A 156 11.96 23.21 -1.38
C ASN A 156 10.72 22.37 -1.11
N THR A 157 9.60 22.70 -1.77
CA THR A 157 8.30 22.07 -1.57
C THR A 157 8.40 20.56 -1.67
N SER A 158 9.20 20.02 -2.61
CA SER A 158 9.40 18.57 -2.80
C SER A 158 9.84 17.81 -1.54
N GLN A 159 10.46 18.48 -0.57
CA GLN A 159 10.94 17.89 0.69
C GLN A 159 9.88 17.92 1.80
N LEU A 160 8.71 18.51 1.56
CA LEU A 160 7.58 18.50 2.50
C LEU A 160 6.81 17.18 2.49
N VAL A 161 7.27 16.17 1.75
CA VAL A 161 6.67 14.82 1.73
C VAL A 161 6.56 14.26 3.14
N ASP A 162 5.40 13.70 3.46
CA ASP A 162 5.17 13.07 4.75
C ASP A 162 5.80 11.68 4.75
N LYS A 163 7.00 11.58 5.32
CA LYS A 163 7.71 10.31 5.53
C LYS A 163 7.00 9.41 6.55
N GLY A 164 6.10 9.94 7.39
CA GLY A 164 5.20 9.16 8.24
C GLY A 164 4.04 8.52 7.46
N GLY A 165 3.78 8.99 6.23
CA GLY A 165 2.71 8.49 5.36
C GLY A 165 2.97 7.15 4.67
N PHE A 166 3.95 6.36 5.15
CA PHE A 166 4.13 4.98 4.70
C PHE A 166 2.98 4.10 5.22
N SER A 167 2.46 3.23 4.37
CA SER A 167 1.47 2.22 4.72
C SER A 167 2.18 0.96 5.21
N VAL A 168 2.09 0.70 6.52
CA VAL A 168 2.55 -0.56 7.11
C VAL A 168 1.65 -1.73 6.68
N ALA A 169 2.18 -2.94 6.77
CA ALA A 169 1.47 -4.18 6.45
C ALA A 169 1.37 -5.07 7.68
N TYR A 170 0.14 -5.28 8.17
CA TYR A 170 -0.17 -6.22 9.25
C TYR A 170 -0.45 -7.60 8.67
N MET A 171 0.23 -8.63 9.19
CA MET A 171 -0.14 -10.01 8.89
C MET A 171 -1.43 -10.35 9.65
N PRO A 172 -2.48 -10.86 8.97
CA PRO A 172 -3.77 -11.08 9.61
C PRO A 172 -3.73 -12.24 10.62
N ASP A 173 -4.61 -12.16 11.62
CA ASP A 173 -5.01 -13.31 12.41
C ASP A 173 -5.89 -14.26 11.58
N LYS A 174 -6.16 -15.44 12.14
CA LYS A 174 -7.06 -16.46 11.59
C LYS A 174 -8.14 -16.82 12.61
N TYR A 175 -8.53 -15.87 13.45
CA TYR A 175 -9.52 -16.11 14.49
C TYR A 175 -10.92 -16.22 13.88
N GLU A 176 -11.59 -17.32 14.17
CA GLU A 176 -12.98 -17.55 13.79
C GLU A 176 -13.88 -17.23 14.99
N LYS A 177 -14.72 -16.19 14.86
CA LYS A 177 -15.67 -15.81 15.92
C LYS A 177 -16.71 -16.89 16.21
N VAL A 178 -16.99 -17.73 15.22
CA VAL A 178 -18.01 -18.79 15.31
C VAL A 178 -17.40 -20.06 14.72
N THR A 179 -17.35 -21.11 15.53
CA THR A 179 -16.98 -22.46 15.09
C THR A 179 -18.12 -23.39 15.43
N ILE A 180 -18.63 -24.11 14.43
CA ILE A 180 -19.71 -25.08 14.60
C ILE A 180 -19.11 -26.48 14.46
N HIS A 181 -19.44 -27.34 15.41
CA HIS A 181 -19.10 -28.75 15.36
C HIS A 181 -20.37 -29.56 15.12
N THR A 182 -20.24 -30.67 14.39
CA THR A 182 -21.36 -31.53 14.00
C THR A 182 -21.09 -32.96 14.42
N GLU A 183 -22.07 -33.61 15.04
CA GLU A 183 -22.08 -35.05 15.26
C GLU A 183 -23.37 -35.67 14.73
N SER A 184 -23.25 -36.89 14.20
CA SER A 184 -24.38 -37.61 13.63
C SER A 184 -24.42 -39.09 13.98
N ALA A 185 -25.64 -39.62 14.11
CA ALA A 185 -25.87 -41.02 14.42
C ALA A 185 -27.17 -41.51 13.80
N ASN A 186 -27.28 -42.83 13.60
CA ASN A 186 -28.45 -43.44 12.96
C ASN A 186 -29.21 -44.37 13.89
N LEU A 187 -30.52 -44.35 13.74
CA LEU A 187 -31.46 -45.33 14.25
C LEU A 187 -32.04 -46.12 13.08
N TYR A 188 -31.78 -47.42 13.02
CA TYR A 188 -32.23 -48.27 11.92
C TYR A 188 -33.54 -48.98 12.24
N PHE A 189 -34.28 -49.30 11.18
CA PHE A 189 -35.60 -49.92 11.23
C PHE A 189 -35.66 -51.17 10.37
N GLY A 190 -36.46 -52.15 10.78
CA GLY A 190 -36.72 -53.34 9.97
C GLY A 190 -37.52 -53.03 8.70
N TYR A 191 -37.52 -53.99 7.77
CA TYR A 191 -38.33 -53.93 6.55
C TYR A 191 -39.79 -53.59 6.83
N MET A 192 -40.33 -52.59 6.12
CA MET A 192 -41.72 -52.09 6.25
C MET A 192 -42.16 -51.76 7.69
N ARG A 193 -41.22 -51.49 8.60
CA ARG A 193 -41.48 -51.16 10.01
C ARG A 193 -41.00 -49.77 10.36
N HIS A 194 -41.72 -49.13 11.28
CA HIS A 194 -41.35 -47.86 11.90
C HIS A 194 -41.19 -47.96 13.42
N ASN A 195 -41.60 -49.08 14.03
CA ASN A 195 -41.34 -49.30 15.44
C ASN A 195 -39.85 -49.62 15.65
N LEU A 196 -39.24 -48.98 16.65
CA LEU A 196 -37.85 -49.24 17.00
C LEU A 196 -37.68 -50.67 17.52
N ASP A 197 -36.79 -51.43 16.88
CA ASP A 197 -36.25 -52.69 17.40
C ASP A 197 -34.78 -52.51 17.77
N THR A 198 -34.51 -52.38 19.07
CA THR A 198 -33.14 -52.26 19.60
C THR A 198 -32.32 -53.53 19.43
N ARG A 199 -32.95 -54.64 19.04
CA ARG A 199 -32.27 -55.92 18.77
C ARG A 199 -31.89 -56.10 17.30
N LEU A 200 -32.31 -55.18 16.43
CA LEU A 200 -31.92 -55.17 15.02
C LEU A 200 -30.38 -55.15 14.91
N ALA A 201 -29.82 -55.95 14.01
CA ALA A 201 -28.38 -56.12 13.88
C ALA A 201 -27.64 -54.79 13.66
N LEU A 202 -28.18 -53.90 12.81
CA LEU A 202 -27.62 -52.57 12.56
C LEU A 202 -27.67 -51.66 13.80
N ASN A 203 -28.72 -51.77 14.62
CA ASN A 203 -28.78 -51.04 15.88
C ASN A 203 -27.80 -51.59 16.90
N ARG A 204 -27.49 -52.89 16.90
CA ARG A 204 -26.48 -53.52 17.78
C ARG A 204 -25.06 -53.45 17.24
N ASN A 205 -24.86 -52.95 16.02
CA ASN A 205 -23.54 -52.83 15.42
C ASN A 205 -22.66 -51.93 16.33
N PRO A 206 -21.46 -52.39 16.73
CA PRO A 206 -20.56 -51.61 17.59
C PRO A 206 -20.23 -50.21 17.04
N GLU A 207 -20.08 -50.06 15.74
CA GLU A 207 -19.81 -48.76 15.11
C GLU A 207 -21.01 -47.81 15.22
N ASN A 208 -22.23 -48.33 15.04
CA ASN A 208 -23.42 -47.50 15.22
C ASN A 208 -23.64 -47.11 16.69
N GLN A 209 -23.40 -48.04 17.60
CA GLN A 209 -23.44 -47.75 19.04
C GLN A 209 -22.39 -46.70 19.42
N ALA A 210 -21.18 -46.78 18.88
CA ALA A 210 -20.14 -45.77 19.09
C ALA A 210 -20.58 -44.38 18.61
N LYS A 211 -21.26 -44.27 17.45
CA LYS A 211 -21.81 -42.99 16.97
C LYS A 211 -22.90 -42.43 17.89
N ILE A 212 -23.80 -43.27 18.40
CA ILE A 212 -24.82 -42.85 19.37
C ILE A 212 -24.16 -42.37 20.67
N THR A 213 -23.13 -43.07 21.15
CA THR A 213 -22.34 -42.63 22.31
C THR A 213 -21.63 -41.31 22.04
N ALA A 214 -20.97 -41.15 20.89
CA ALA A 214 -20.30 -39.91 20.50
C ALA A 214 -21.29 -38.72 20.45
N LEU A 215 -22.49 -38.93 19.88
CA LEU A 215 -23.55 -37.92 19.88
C LEU A 215 -23.97 -37.54 21.31
N SER A 216 -24.07 -38.52 22.21
CA SER A 216 -24.38 -38.27 23.62
C SER A 216 -23.28 -37.47 24.33
N GLU A 217 -22.02 -37.87 24.17
CA GLU A 217 -20.86 -37.17 24.71
C GLU A 217 -20.74 -35.74 24.14
N PHE A 218 -21.09 -35.57 22.86
CA PHE A 218 -21.11 -34.27 22.20
C PHE A 218 -22.15 -33.33 22.81
N VAL A 219 -23.37 -33.80 23.04
CA VAL A 219 -24.41 -33.07 23.76
C VAL A 219 -23.98 -32.74 25.21
N GLN A 220 -23.30 -33.67 25.88
CA GLN A 220 -22.80 -33.49 27.25
C GLN A 220 -21.73 -32.40 27.39
N LYS A 221 -21.16 -31.90 26.30
CA LYS A 221 -20.27 -30.72 26.33
C LYS A 221 -20.96 -29.47 26.87
N GLY A 222 -22.30 -29.42 26.83
CA GLY A 222 -23.08 -28.28 27.32
C GLY A 222 -22.91 -27.02 26.47
N TRP A 223 -22.51 -27.18 25.22
CA TRP A 223 -22.35 -26.09 24.26
C TRP A 223 -23.72 -25.64 23.72
N GLU A 224 -23.81 -24.39 23.28
CA GLU A 224 -25.05 -23.85 22.72
C GLU A 224 -25.41 -24.57 21.41
N PHE A 225 -26.68 -24.90 21.24
CA PHE A 225 -27.17 -25.57 20.04
C PHE A 225 -27.39 -24.59 18.89
N GLN A 226 -26.81 -24.91 17.73
CA GLN A 226 -27.19 -24.29 16.46
C GLN A 226 -28.44 -24.97 15.86
N SER A 227 -28.43 -26.30 15.78
CA SER A 227 -29.58 -27.08 15.32
C SER A 227 -29.55 -28.50 15.84
N ILE A 228 -30.74 -29.09 15.91
CA ILE A 228 -30.97 -30.51 16.18
C ILE A 228 -31.92 -31.00 15.10
N GLU A 229 -31.48 -31.98 14.32
CA GLU A 229 -32.20 -32.46 13.15
C GLU A 229 -32.49 -33.95 13.25
N VAL A 230 -33.69 -34.34 12.84
CA VAL A 230 -34.11 -35.74 12.72
C VAL A 230 -34.60 -35.95 11.30
N ASN A 231 -33.78 -36.59 10.48
CA ASN A 231 -34.10 -36.90 9.09
C ASN A 231 -34.42 -38.38 8.97
N ALA A 232 -35.60 -38.75 8.46
CA ALA A 232 -35.97 -40.16 8.34
C ALA A 232 -36.33 -40.57 6.93
N TRP A 233 -35.93 -41.78 6.56
CA TRP A 233 -36.09 -42.35 5.24
C TRP A 233 -36.75 -43.73 5.25
N ALA A 234 -37.38 -44.03 4.13
CA ALA A 234 -37.72 -45.37 3.67
C ALA A 234 -36.70 -45.86 2.64
N SER A 235 -36.61 -47.17 2.46
CA SER A 235 -35.88 -47.79 1.35
C SER A 235 -36.78 -47.85 0.11
N PRO A 236 -36.24 -47.76 -1.13
CA PRO A 236 -37.01 -47.70 -2.38
C PRO A 236 -37.58 -49.06 -2.85
N GLU A 237 -38.16 -49.82 -1.93
CA GLU A 237 -38.66 -51.20 -2.12
C GLU A 237 -40.13 -51.36 -1.69
N GLY A 238 -40.84 -50.25 -1.51
CA GLY A 238 -42.25 -50.19 -1.20
C GLY A 238 -42.95 -49.13 -2.03
N GLU A 239 -44.28 -49.19 -2.10
CA GLU A 239 -45.05 -48.19 -2.83
C GLU A 239 -44.73 -46.79 -2.30
N VAL A 240 -44.53 -45.81 -3.19
CA VAL A 240 -44.10 -44.44 -2.83
C VAL A 240 -44.96 -43.84 -1.71
N ALA A 241 -46.28 -43.90 -1.83
CA ALA A 241 -47.20 -43.37 -0.82
C ALA A 241 -47.07 -44.08 0.55
N PHE A 242 -46.77 -45.38 0.54
CA PHE A 242 -46.47 -46.13 1.77
C PHE A 242 -45.13 -45.70 2.36
N ASN A 243 -44.09 -45.54 1.53
CA ASN A 243 -42.76 -45.09 1.91
C ASN A 243 -42.76 -43.68 2.50
N GLU A 244 -43.55 -42.76 1.95
CA GLU A 244 -43.78 -41.43 2.52
C GLU A 244 -44.33 -41.52 3.94
N LYS A 245 -45.39 -42.33 4.14
CA LYS A 245 -45.97 -42.54 5.47
C LYS A 245 -45.00 -43.25 6.42
N LEU A 246 -44.19 -44.17 5.90
CA LEU A 246 -43.21 -44.90 6.68
C LEU A 246 -42.10 -43.98 7.17
N ALA A 247 -41.58 -43.11 6.29
CA ALA A 247 -40.61 -42.08 6.66
C ALA A 247 -41.17 -41.12 7.72
N GLU A 248 -42.44 -40.71 7.60
CA GLU A 248 -43.12 -39.87 8.61
C GLU A 248 -43.23 -40.56 9.97
N ASN A 249 -43.58 -41.84 10.00
CA ASN A 249 -43.66 -42.57 11.27
C ASN A 249 -42.28 -42.86 11.88
N ARG A 250 -41.27 -43.08 11.03
CA ARG A 250 -39.87 -43.23 11.46
C ARG A 250 -39.30 -41.93 12.01
N SER A 251 -39.64 -40.78 11.42
CA SER A 251 -39.21 -39.48 11.93
C SER A 251 -39.76 -39.23 13.34
N LYS A 252 -41.04 -39.54 13.59
CA LYS A 252 -41.65 -39.47 14.94
C LYS A 252 -40.98 -40.44 15.93
N THR A 253 -40.61 -41.63 15.47
CA THR A 253 -39.92 -42.61 16.33
C THR A 253 -38.50 -42.16 16.66
N GLY A 254 -37.78 -41.61 15.68
CA GLY A 254 -36.46 -41.01 15.88
C GLY A 254 -36.51 -39.79 16.79
N GLU A 255 -37.49 -38.91 16.59
CA GLU A 255 -37.73 -37.72 17.43
C GLU A 255 -37.93 -38.11 18.90
N LYS A 256 -38.79 -39.11 19.15
CA LYS A 256 -39.00 -39.65 20.49
C LYS A 256 -37.72 -40.25 21.08
N TYR A 257 -36.99 -41.05 20.31
CA TYR A 257 -35.73 -41.65 20.76
C TYR A 257 -34.71 -40.57 21.16
N LEU A 258 -34.57 -39.53 20.34
CA LEU A 258 -33.67 -38.44 20.61
C LEU A 258 -34.12 -37.66 21.84
N ALA A 259 -35.41 -37.35 22.00
CA ALA A 259 -35.95 -36.71 23.21
C ALA A 259 -35.68 -37.54 24.48
N ASP A 260 -35.83 -38.86 24.41
CA ASP A 260 -35.53 -39.79 25.51
C ASP A 260 -34.01 -39.82 25.81
N LEU A 261 -33.15 -39.68 24.79
CA LEU A 261 -31.70 -39.55 24.97
C LEU A 261 -31.36 -38.26 25.72
N PHE A 262 -31.89 -37.11 25.30
CA PHE A 262 -31.72 -35.84 26.02
C PHE A 262 -32.16 -35.96 27.48
N THR A 263 -33.36 -36.51 27.72
CA THR A 263 -33.90 -36.73 29.08
C THR A 263 -32.99 -37.64 29.92
N ARG A 264 -32.34 -38.63 29.30
CA ARG A 264 -31.38 -39.51 29.98
C ARG A 264 -30.12 -38.75 30.36
N ILE A 265 -29.57 -37.96 29.43
CA ILE A 265 -28.39 -37.13 29.68
C ILE A 265 -28.67 -36.20 30.85
N GLU A 266 -29.78 -35.44 30.84
CA GLU A 266 -30.15 -34.53 31.93
C GLU A 266 -30.21 -35.22 33.30
N LYS A 267 -30.70 -36.46 33.35
CA LYS A 267 -30.73 -37.26 34.58
C LYS A 267 -29.34 -37.72 35.02
N GLU A 268 -28.50 -38.15 34.09
CA GLU A 268 -27.15 -38.63 34.36
C GLU A 268 -26.21 -37.49 34.79
N THR A 269 -26.34 -36.31 34.17
CA THR A 269 -25.52 -35.12 34.46
C THR A 269 -26.12 -34.24 35.55
N SER A 270 -27.38 -34.46 35.94
CA SER A 270 -28.13 -33.57 36.85
C SER A 270 -28.16 -32.11 36.37
N THR A 271 -28.24 -31.91 35.05
CA THR A 271 -28.32 -30.58 34.41
C THR A 271 -29.55 -30.50 33.51
N THR A 272 -30.10 -29.31 33.35
CA THR A 272 -31.14 -29.04 32.33
C THR A 272 -30.47 -28.63 31.03
N ILE A 273 -30.89 -29.20 29.91
CA ILE A 273 -30.35 -28.87 28.59
C ILE A 273 -31.28 -27.86 27.92
N GLU A 274 -30.82 -26.62 27.78
CA GLU A 274 -31.47 -25.63 26.92
C GLU A 274 -31.23 -26.00 25.46
N LYS A 275 -32.31 -26.28 24.71
CA LYS A 275 -32.22 -26.74 23.33
C LYS A 275 -33.33 -26.16 22.46
N PRO A 276 -33.09 -25.92 21.16
CA PRO A 276 -34.12 -25.51 20.23
C PRO A 276 -35.12 -26.64 19.96
N GLU A 277 -36.20 -26.30 19.27
CA GLU A 277 -37.10 -27.31 18.70
C GLU A 277 -36.36 -28.21 17.72
N PHE A 278 -36.75 -29.50 17.69
CA PHE A 278 -36.18 -30.46 16.76
C PHE A 278 -36.68 -30.18 15.35
N LYS A 279 -35.76 -30.06 14.39
CA LYS A 279 -36.09 -29.97 12.98
C LYS A 279 -36.32 -31.37 12.44
N VAL A 280 -37.58 -31.80 12.44
CA VAL A 280 -37.97 -33.15 12.02
C VAL A 280 -38.37 -33.15 10.55
N SER A 281 -37.74 -33.99 9.74
CA SER A 281 -38.00 -34.14 8.31
C SER A 281 -38.23 -35.59 7.91
N ALA A 282 -39.39 -35.87 7.33
CA ALA A 282 -39.64 -37.11 6.62
C ALA A 282 -39.21 -36.94 5.15
N LYS A 283 -38.23 -37.73 4.71
CA LYS A 283 -37.59 -37.57 3.40
C LYS A 283 -38.14 -38.52 2.32
N GLY A 284 -39.10 -39.39 2.67
CA GLY A 284 -39.61 -40.41 1.76
C GLY A 284 -38.60 -41.52 1.51
N GLU A 285 -38.56 -42.06 0.30
CA GLU A 285 -37.61 -43.12 -0.07
C GLU A 285 -36.22 -42.57 -0.43
N ASP A 286 -35.17 -43.22 0.06
CA ASP A 286 -33.77 -42.86 -0.22
C ASP A 286 -33.25 -43.56 -1.49
N PHE A 287 -33.84 -43.22 -2.64
CA PHE A 287 -33.42 -43.78 -3.92
C PHE A 287 -31.97 -43.43 -4.27
N ASP A 288 -31.56 -42.19 -4.03
CA ASP A 288 -30.19 -41.74 -4.32
C ASP A 288 -29.17 -42.41 -3.40
N GLY A 289 -29.52 -42.60 -2.12
CA GLY A 289 -28.71 -43.38 -1.17
C GLY A 289 -28.59 -44.84 -1.60
N PHE A 290 -29.65 -45.45 -2.12
CA PHE A 290 -29.58 -46.80 -2.70
C PHE A 290 -28.64 -46.88 -3.90
N MET A 291 -28.74 -45.95 -4.85
CA MET A 291 -27.85 -45.93 -6.02
C MET A 291 -26.39 -45.70 -5.61
N THR A 292 -26.14 -44.88 -4.60
CA THR A 292 -24.81 -44.66 -4.03
C THR A 292 -24.27 -45.96 -3.41
N ALA A 293 -25.05 -46.65 -2.59
CA ALA A 293 -24.67 -47.92 -1.97
C ALA A 293 -24.42 -49.02 -3.02
N LEU A 294 -25.26 -49.12 -4.04
CA LEU A 294 -25.11 -50.07 -5.15
C LEU A 294 -23.81 -49.86 -5.92
N ASN A 295 -23.50 -48.62 -6.29
CA ASN A 295 -22.28 -48.30 -7.03
C ASN A 295 -21.01 -48.56 -6.19
N ALA A 296 -21.07 -48.33 -4.88
CA ALA A 296 -19.98 -48.61 -3.95
C ALA A 296 -19.83 -50.10 -3.59
N SER A 297 -20.84 -50.93 -3.84
CA SER A 297 -20.85 -52.35 -3.44
C SER A 297 -19.87 -53.24 -4.23
N ASP A 298 -19.66 -54.46 -3.73
CA ASP A 298 -18.88 -55.52 -4.38
C ASP A 298 -19.74 -56.47 -5.23
N LEU A 299 -20.98 -56.08 -5.55
CA LEU A 299 -21.90 -56.90 -6.34
C LEU A 299 -21.34 -57.17 -7.76
N PRO A 300 -21.36 -58.44 -8.23
CA PRO A 300 -21.18 -58.75 -9.64
C PRO A 300 -22.20 -57.98 -10.47
N ASP A 301 -21.78 -57.47 -11.63
CA ASP A 301 -22.63 -56.73 -12.58
C ASP A 301 -23.34 -55.48 -12.00
N LYS A 302 -22.84 -54.89 -10.90
CA LYS A 302 -23.42 -53.68 -10.26
C LYS A 302 -23.71 -52.53 -11.22
N GLN A 303 -22.89 -52.34 -12.25
CA GLN A 303 -23.11 -51.31 -13.26
C GLN A 303 -24.29 -51.63 -14.17
N ALA A 304 -24.48 -52.90 -14.55
CA ALA A 304 -25.63 -53.32 -15.33
C ALA A 304 -26.92 -53.19 -14.52
N ILE A 305 -26.89 -53.59 -13.24
CA ILE A 305 -27.98 -53.42 -12.28
C ILE A 305 -28.33 -51.93 -12.15
N ALA A 306 -27.35 -51.08 -11.89
CA ALA A 306 -27.55 -49.63 -11.76
C ALA A 306 -28.15 -49.02 -13.03
N ASN A 307 -27.70 -49.44 -14.21
CA ASN A 307 -28.23 -48.95 -15.49
C ASN A 307 -29.70 -49.36 -15.69
N VAL A 308 -30.08 -50.59 -15.32
CA VAL A 308 -31.46 -51.08 -15.43
C VAL A 308 -32.41 -50.27 -14.53
N ILE A 309 -31.97 -49.94 -13.32
CA ILE A 309 -32.76 -49.19 -12.34
C ILE A 309 -32.83 -47.70 -12.74
N ASN A 310 -31.71 -47.07 -13.08
CA ASN A 310 -31.65 -45.67 -13.52
C ASN A 310 -32.40 -45.40 -14.84
N ALA A 311 -32.52 -46.40 -15.72
CA ALA A 311 -33.30 -46.27 -16.95
C ALA A 311 -34.80 -46.07 -16.70
N GLN A 312 -35.30 -46.35 -15.48
CA GLN A 312 -36.71 -46.15 -15.14
C GLN A 312 -36.95 -44.72 -14.64
N VAL A 313 -37.89 -44.02 -15.28
CA VAL A 313 -38.31 -42.66 -14.87
C VAL A 313 -39.30 -42.72 -13.70
N ALA A 314 -40.23 -43.68 -13.73
CA ALA A 314 -41.28 -43.81 -12.71
C ALA A 314 -40.76 -44.53 -11.45
N PRO A 315 -40.96 -43.99 -10.23
CA PRO A 315 -40.57 -44.65 -8.99
C PRO A 315 -41.13 -46.06 -8.81
N ALA A 316 -42.39 -46.29 -9.19
CA ALA A 316 -43.01 -47.63 -9.13
C ALA A 316 -42.30 -48.66 -10.05
N GLU A 317 -41.76 -48.23 -11.20
CA GLU A 317 -40.96 -49.12 -12.05
C GLU A 317 -39.57 -49.36 -11.46
N ARG A 318 -38.98 -48.38 -10.76
CA ARG A 318 -37.71 -48.57 -10.02
C ARG A 318 -37.90 -49.60 -8.90
N GLU A 319 -38.93 -49.43 -8.08
CA GLU A 319 -39.34 -50.37 -7.03
C GLU A 319 -39.52 -51.78 -7.60
N ARG A 320 -40.26 -51.90 -8.72
CA ARG A 320 -40.48 -53.19 -9.39
C ARG A 320 -39.17 -53.81 -9.87
N ARG A 321 -38.28 -53.04 -10.51
CA ARG A 321 -36.97 -53.55 -10.96
C ARG A 321 -36.10 -54.02 -9.79
N ILE A 322 -36.12 -53.31 -8.66
CA ILE A 322 -35.43 -53.73 -7.43
C ILE A 322 -35.98 -55.08 -6.94
N LYS A 323 -37.32 -55.25 -6.94
CA LYS A 323 -37.98 -56.49 -6.52
C LYS A 323 -37.80 -57.67 -7.49
N ASP A 324 -37.73 -57.40 -8.80
CA ASP A 324 -37.60 -58.42 -9.84
C ASP A 324 -36.21 -59.12 -9.81
N MET A 325 -35.22 -58.56 -9.10
CA MET A 325 -33.86 -59.09 -8.95
C MET A 325 -33.77 -60.30 -7.99
N THR A 326 -34.72 -61.23 -8.08
CA THR A 326 -34.92 -62.35 -7.15
C THR A 326 -33.68 -63.19 -6.86
N LEU A 327 -32.82 -63.44 -7.86
CA LEU A 327 -31.61 -64.26 -7.69
C LEU A 327 -30.52 -63.60 -6.83
N ILE A 328 -30.48 -62.26 -6.80
CA ILE A 328 -29.47 -61.46 -6.08
C ILE A 328 -30.12 -60.58 -4.99
N TYR A 329 -31.40 -60.81 -4.70
CA TYR A 329 -32.16 -59.95 -3.82
C TYR A 329 -31.59 -59.95 -2.40
N ALA A 330 -31.00 -61.06 -1.96
CA ALA A 330 -30.38 -61.14 -0.63
C ALA A 330 -29.17 -60.19 -0.49
N GLU A 331 -28.42 -59.97 -1.56
CA GLU A 331 -27.33 -59.02 -1.61
C GLU A 331 -27.83 -57.57 -1.78
N ILE A 332 -28.89 -57.36 -2.58
CA ILE A 332 -29.57 -56.07 -2.72
C ILE A 332 -30.20 -55.63 -1.39
N GLU A 333 -30.81 -56.55 -0.65
CA GLU A 333 -31.40 -56.32 0.68
C GLU A 333 -30.36 -55.76 1.66
N LYS A 334 -29.11 -56.26 1.64
CA LYS A 334 -28.03 -55.72 2.48
C LYS A 334 -27.69 -54.27 2.17
N LEU A 335 -27.95 -53.80 0.94
CA LEU A 335 -27.78 -52.39 0.54
C LEU A 335 -28.98 -51.54 0.95
N LEU A 336 -30.18 -52.13 0.99
CA LEU A 336 -31.43 -51.46 1.36
C LEU A 336 -31.59 -51.32 2.88
N GLU A 337 -31.09 -52.29 3.66
CA GLU A 337 -31.20 -52.33 5.12
C GLU A 337 -30.71 -51.03 5.81
N PRO A 338 -29.51 -50.48 5.52
CA PRO A 338 -29.06 -49.23 6.13
C PRO A 338 -29.86 -47.99 5.72
N LEU A 339 -30.60 -48.04 4.61
CA LEU A 339 -31.41 -46.92 4.15
C LEU A 339 -32.67 -46.73 4.99
N ARG A 340 -33.09 -47.79 5.70
CA ARG A 340 -34.23 -47.78 6.62
C ARG A 340 -33.84 -47.11 7.93
N ARG A 341 -33.68 -45.78 7.95
CA ARG A 341 -33.10 -45.07 9.10
C ARG A 341 -33.82 -43.78 9.47
N ALA A 342 -33.60 -43.36 10.72
CA ALA A 342 -33.69 -41.98 11.16
C ALA A 342 -32.28 -41.54 11.55
N GLU A 343 -31.77 -40.51 10.89
CA GLU A 343 -30.49 -39.87 11.16
C GLU A 343 -30.71 -38.70 12.10
N PHE A 344 -29.86 -38.63 13.11
CA PHE A 344 -29.74 -37.50 14.01
C PHE A 344 -28.54 -36.68 13.59
N VAL A 345 -28.71 -35.37 13.47
CA VAL A 345 -27.61 -34.42 13.26
C VAL A 345 -27.71 -33.33 14.31
N VAL A 346 -26.68 -33.20 15.13
CA VAL A 346 -26.60 -32.18 16.18
C VAL A 346 -25.44 -31.26 15.84
N ASN A 347 -25.74 -29.96 15.80
CA ASN A 347 -24.76 -28.91 15.58
C ASN A 347 -24.64 -28.03 16.82
N LEU A 348 -23.43 -27.88 17.34
CA LEU A 348 -23.13 -27.08 18.53
C LEU A 348 -22.13 -25.96 18.21
N TYR A 349 -22.34 -24.80 18.82
CA TYR A 349 -21.37 -23.70 18.81
C TYR A 349 -20.27 -23.96 19.84
N GLU A 350 -19.02 -23.99 19.40
CA GLU A 350 -17.89 -24.01 20.33
C GLU A 350 -17.87 -22.71 21.15
N PRO A 351 -17.86 -22.77 22.49
CA PRO A 351 -17.75 -21.58 23.33
C PRO A 351 -16.44 -20.84 23.05
N LYS A 352 -16.56 -19.55 22.75
CA LYS A 352 -15.41 -18.65 22.57
C LYS A 352 -15.44 -17.57 23.65
N LYS A 353 -14.26 -17.03 23.98
CA LYS A 353 -14.17 -15.82 24.81
C LYS A 353 -14.80 -14.64 24.05
N THR A 354 -15.43 -13.73 24.79
CA THR A 354 -15.98 -12.49 24.21
C THR A 354 -14.86 -11.52 23.83
N ASP A 355 -15.16 -10.57 22.93
CA ASP A 355 -14.22 -9.49 22.57
C ASP A 355 -13.73 -8.73 23.81
N ALA A 356 -14.60 -8.49 24.81
CA ALA A 356 -14.25 -7.82 26.05
C ALA A 356 -13.29 -8.64 26.93
N GLU A 357 -13.55 -9.94 27.08
CA GLU A 357 -12.67 -10.84 27.83
C GLU A 357 -11.30 -10.98 27.15
N MET A 358 -11.27 -11.11 25.82
CA MET A 358 -10.01 -11.16 25.07
C MET A 358 -9.21 -9.87 25.20
N ALA A 359 -9.86 -8.70 25.06
CA ALA A 359 -9.20 -7.42 25.24
C ALA A 359 -8.60 -7.28 26.66
N GLN A 360 -9.35 -7.66 27.70
CA GLN A 360 -8.85 -7.65 29.07
C GLN A 360 -7.64 -8.61 29.25
N LEU A 361 -7.80 -9.89 28.89
CA LEU A 361 -6.76 -10.90 29.07
C LEU A 361 -5.49 -10.59 28.28
N SER A 362 -5.63 -9.98 27.10
CA SER A 362 -4.48 -9.61 26.25
C SER A 362 -3.53 -8.60 26.91
N THR A 363 -3.98 -7.91 27.96
CA THR A 363 -3.15 -6.97 28.74
C THR A 363 -2.87 -7.47 30.16
N SER A 364 -3.77 -8.25 30.79
CA SER A 364 -3.61 -8.71 32.17
C SER A 364 -2.98 -10.11 32.30
N ASN A 365 -3.36 -11.05 31.45
CA ASN A 365 -2.83 -12.42 31.46
C ASN A 365 -2.82 -13.06 30.05
N PRO A 366 -1.89 -12.67 29.17
CA PRO A 366 -1.90 -13.09 27.76
C PRO A 366 -1.70 -14.59 27.55
N SER A 367 -1.18 -15.31 28.56
CA SER A 367 -1.00 -16.77 28.51
C SER A 367 -2.30 -17.57 28.53
N GLU A 368 -3.44 -16.94 28.88
CA GLU A 368 -4.77 -17.56 28.80
C GLU A 368 -5.39 -17.47 27.40
N LEU A 369 -4.74 -16.73 26.49
CA LEU A 369 -5.16 -16.61 25.11
C LEU A 369 -4.37 -17.57 24.22
N THR A 370 -5.08 -18.21 23.30
CA THR A 370 -4.46 -18.86 22.15
C THR A 370 -3.80 -17.83 21.23
N LEU A 371 -2.93 -18.29 20.33
CA LEU A 371 -2.26 -17.41 19.38
C LEU A 371 -3.25 -16.57 18.53
N GLU A 372 -4.32 -17.19 18.03
CA GLU A 372 -5.30 -16.47 17.20
C GLU A 372 -6.15 -15.50 18.03
N GLU A 373 -6.55 -15.88 19.25
CA GLU A 373 -7.23 -14.95 20.18
C GLU A 373 -6.36 -13.74 20.52
N LEU A 374 -5.05 -13.93 20.76
CA LEU A 374 -4.12 -12.84 21.10
C LEU A 374 -3.89 -11.91 19.91
N LEU A 375 -3.67 -12.46 18.71
CA LEU A 375 -3.53 -11.65 17.49
C LEU A 375 -4.80 -10.86 17.19
N TYR A 376 -5.96 -11.50 17.32
CA TYR A 376 -7.26 -10.85 17.15
C TYR A 376 -7.51 -9.79 18.22
N ALA A 377 -7.16 -10.04 19.49
CA ALA A 377 -7.31 -9.06 20.57
C ALA A 377 -6.55 -7.75 20.29
N ALA A 378 -5.40 -7.82 19.64
CA ALA A 378 -4.65 -6.63 19.23
C ALA A 378 -5.39 -5.78 18.19
N THR A 379 -6.35 -6.35 17.44
CA THR A 379 -7.19 -5.62 16.46
C THR A 379 -8.37 -4.89 17.12
N LEU A 380 -8.66 -5.18 18.39
CA LEU A 380 -9.77 -4.56 19.14
C LEU A 380 -9.43 -3.17 19.69
N THR A 381 -8.23 -2.65 19.42
CA THR A 381 -7.78 -1.34 19.89
C THR A 381 -7.07 -0.55 18.80
N ASP A 382 -7.30 0.77 18.81
CA ASP A 382 -6.60 1.74 17.98
C ASP A 382 -5.41 2.40 18.73
N ASP A 383 -5.28 2.17 20.04
CA ASP A 383 -4.12 2.67 20.79
C ASP A 383 -2.87 1.87 20.45
N LEU A 384 -1.93 2.52 19.75
CA LEU A 384 -0.69 1.90 19.27
C LEU A 384 0.15 1.33 20.41
N ASN A 385 0.20 1.99 21.59
CA ASN A 385 0.99 1.48 22.71
C ASN A 385 0.41 0.16 23.26
N THR A 386 -0.91 0.10 23.42
CA THR A 386 -1.62 -1.13 23.83
C THR A 386 -1.45 -2.23 22.79
N LYS A 387 -1.62 -1.91 21.50
CA LYS A 387 -1.43 -2.86 20.39
C LYS A 387 -0.01 -3.44 20.38
N LEU A 388 1.01 -2.59 20.55
CA LEU A 388 2.40 -3.02 20.67
C LEU A 388 2.61 -3.94 21.88
N ALA A 389 2.07 -3.56 23.04
CA ALA A 389 2.20 -4.35 24.27
C ALA A 389 1.60 -5.76 24.11
N ILE A 390 0.44 -5.89 23.47
CA ILE A 390 -0.20 -7.18 23.20
C ILE A 390 0.69 -8.05 22.31
N TYR A 391 1.15 -7.54 21.16
CA TYR A 391 2.02 -8.30 20.27
C TYR A 391 3.33 -8.70 20.95
N LYS A 392 3.96 -7.80 21.70
CA LYS A 392 5.17 -8.08 22.48
C LYS A 392 4.96 -9.15 23.55
N ALA A 393 3.82 -9.13 24.24
CA ALA A 393 3.49 -10.16 25.22
C ALA A 393 3.29 -11.55 24.58
N GLY A 394 2.81 -11.60 23.34
CA GLY A 394 2.70 -12.85 22.58
C GLY A 394 4.05 -13.44 22.13
N GLN A 395 5.07 -12.61 21.86
CA GLN A 395 6.37 -13.06 21.34
C GLN A 395 7.03 -14.18 22.18
N PRO A 396 7.15 -14.08 23.52
CA PRO A 396 7.70 -15.17 24.32
C PRO A 396 6.78 -16.38 24.45
N LEU A 397 5.45 -16.19 24.34
CA LEU A 397 4.47 -17.27 24.41
C LEU A 397 4.43 -18.11 23.13
N PHE A 398 4.64 -17.45 21.97
CA PHE A 398 4.60 -18.06 20.64
C PHE A 398 5.81 -17.65 19.79
N PRO A 399 7.04 -18.00 20.20
CA PRO A 399 8.29 -17.46 19.62
C PRO A 399 8.54 -17.87 18.17
N ARG A 400 7.78 -18.82 17.62
CA ARG A 400 7.87 -19.25 16.22
C ARG A 400 6.85 -18.56 15.31
N CYS A 401 6.04 -17.63 15.82
CA CYS A 401 5.05 -16.93 15.02
C CYS A 401 5.58 -15.60 14.48
N ALA A 402 5.97 -15.56 13.21
CA ALA A 402 6.45 -14.34 12.55
C ALA A 402 5.43 -13.18 12.55
N ARG A 403 4.12 -13.48 12.63
CA ARG A 403 3.05 -12.46 12.69
C ARG A 403 3.19 -11.52 13.88
N LEU A 404 3.56 -12.05 15.05
CA LEU A 404 3.74 -11.24 16.26
C LEU A 404 4.89 -10.25 16.12
N PHE A 405 6.01 -10.70 15.52
CA PHE A 405 7.16 -9.86 15.25
C PHE A 405 6.87 -8.82 14.16
N ASN A 406 6.31 -9.25 13.02
CA ASN A 406 5.94 -8.32 11.94
C ASN A 406 4.94 -7.26 12.42
N ASN A 407 3.91 -7.66 13.17
CA ASN A 407 2.87 -6.73 13.60
C ASN A 407 3.36 -5.81 14.71
N ALA A 408 4.22 -6.28 15.63
CA ALA A 408 4.92 -5.39 16.57
C ALA A 408 5.81 -4.37 15.82
N ALA A 409 6.49 -4.81 14.76
CA ALA A 409 7.29 -3.91 13.93
C ALA A 409 6.44 -2.87 13.18
N ALA A 410 5.29 -3.27 12.64
CA ALA A 410 4.34 -2.36 12.00
C ALA A 410 3.91 -1.24 12.98
N VAL A 411 3.54 -1.60 14.20
CA VAL A 411 3.20 -0.62 15.24
C VAL A 411 4.40 0.25 15.61
N ASN A 412 5.59 -0.32 15.72
CA ASN A 412 6.81 0.46 15.98
C ASN A 412 7.11 1.45 14.86
N ILE A 413 6.85 1.12 13.59
CA ILE A 413 6.99 2.06 12.46
C ILE A 413 5.99 3.22 12.62
N GLU A 414 4.72 2.92 12.94
CA GLU A 414 3.68 3.94 13.17
C GLU A 414 4.01 4.86 14.36
N LEU A 415 4.69 4.34 15.38
CA LEU A 415 5.20 5.11 16.53
C LEU A 415 6.52 5.84 16.24
N GLY A 416 7.13 5.66 15.06
CA GLY A 416 8.45 6.23 14.72
C GLY A 416 9.65 5.52 15.35
N ASN A 417 9.45 4.37 15.99
CA ASN A 417 10.48 3.56 16.64
C ASN A 417 11.20 2.64 15.64
N ILE A 418 11.86 3.23 14.64
CA ILE A 418 12.40 2.51 13.47
C ILE A 418 13.42 1.43 13.82
N GLU A 419 14.31 1.68 14.80
CA GLU A 419 15.30 0.66 15.20
C GLU A 419 14.66 -0.54 15.91
N ALA A 420 13.61 -0.31 16.73
CA ALA A 420 12.86 -1.40 17.35
C ALA A 420 12.10 -2.22 16.30
N ALA A 421 11.51 -1.55 15.31
CA ALA A 421 10.87 -2.22 14.18
C ALA A 421 11.86 -3.08 13.38
N ALA A 422 13.06 -2.56 13.10
CA ALA A 422 14.10 -3.29 12.39
C ALA A 422 14.48 -4.60 13.09
N ALA A 423 14.64 -4.57 14.42
CA ALA A 423 14.97 -5.75 15.21
C ALA A 423 13.86 -6.83 15.16
N ASP A 424 12.59 -6.42 15.28
CA ASP A 424 11.46 -7.34 15.16
C ASP A 424 11.36 -7.94 13.74
N LEU A 425 11.56 -7.11 12.69
CA LEU A 425 11.51 -7.58 11.31
C LEU A 425 12.64 -8.54 10.95
N GLU A 426 13.82 -8.37 11.55
CA GLU A 426 14.92 -9.32 11.38
C GLU A 426 14.48 -10.73 11.85
N VAL A 427 13.90 -10.83 13.05
CA VAL A 427 13.38 -12.09 13.57
C VAL A 427 12.23 -12.62 12.70
N ALA A 428 11.29 -11.75 12.31
CA ALA A 428 10.17 -12.14 11.45
C ALA A 428 10.64 -12.71 10.10
N ASN A 429 11.62 -12.07 9.48
CA ASN A 429 12.19 -12.49 8.19
C ASN A 429 13.05 -13.76 8.32
N GLN A 430 13.69 -14.01 9.46
CA GLN A 430 14.35 -15.29 9.72
C GLN A 430 13.34 -16.44 9.83
N LEU A 431 12.19 -16.20 10.47
CA LEU A 431 11.14 -17.21 10.64
C LEU A 431 10.41 -17.53 9.32
N VAL A 432 10.10 -16.51 8.51
CA VAL A 432 9.43 -16.67 7.21
C VAL A 432 10.07 -15.77 6.15
N PRO A 433 11.22 -16.17 5.58
CA PRO A 433 11.94 -15.37 4.60
C PRO A 433 11.10 -15.04 3.37
N GLY A 434 11.19 -13.80 2.89
CA GLY A 434 10.53 -13.36 1.64
C GLY A 434 9.01 -13.14 1.75
N ASN A 435 8.43 -13.27 2.95
CA ASN A 435 7.01 -12.99 3.16
C ASN A 435 6.67 -11.52 2.83
N PRO A 436 5.61 -11.24 2.04
CA PRO A 436 5.39 -9.91 1.49
C PRO A 436 5.01 -8.84 2.51
N TYR A 437 4.37 -9.19 3.64
CA TYR A 437 4.08 -8.23 4.71
C TYR A 437 5.37 -7.76 5.38
N ILE A 438 6.27 -8.71 5.64
CA ILE A 438 7.60 -8.44 6.20
C ILE A 438 8.45 -7.64 5.21
N GLN A 439 8.45 -8.00 3.92
CA GLN A 439 9.18 -7.26 2.89
C GLN A 439 8.68 -5.80 2.78
N ASN A 440 7.37 -5.56 2.84
CA ASN A 440 6.83 -4.20 2.85
C ASN A 440 7.37 -3.40 4.03
N ASN A 441 7.29 -3.94 5.25
CA ASN A 441 7.73 -3.22 6.45
C ASN A 441 9.25 -3.02 6.48
N LEU A 442 10.05 -3.99 5.98
CA LEU A 442 11.48 -3.83 5.76
C LEU A 442 11.78 -2.72 4.75
N GLY A 443 10.97 -2.59 3.70
CA GLY A 443 11.08 -1.51 2.72
C GLY A 443 10.88 -0.14 3.37
N ILE A 444 9.94 -0.02 4.31
CA ILE A 444 9.73 1.21 5.06
C ILE A 444 10.97 1.54 5.92
N VAL A 445 11.50 0.56 6.65
CA VAL A 445 12.74 0.73 7.45
C VAL A 445 13.91 1.17 6.55
N ALA A 446 14.07 0.56 5.37
CA ALA A 446 15.11 0.96 4.41
C ALA A 446 14.92 2.40 3.92
N ALA A 447 13.68 2.82 3.66
CA ALA A 447 13.36 4.18 3.25
C ALA A 447 13.68 5.22 4.35
N TYR A 448 13.41 4.89 5.63
CA TYR A 448 13.84 5.73 6.76
C TYR A 448 15.35 5.83 6.90
N LYS A 449 16.10 4.80 6.48
CA LYS A 449 17.57 4.78 6.40
C LYS A 449 18.11 5.40 5.10
N GLU A 450 17.25 5.99 4.29
CA GLU A 450 17.55 6.62 2.99
C GLU A 450 18.14 5.66 1.95
N ASP A 451 18.00 4.35 2.15
CA ASP A 451 18.35 3.31 1.19
C ASP A 451 17.16 3.04 0.26
N TYR A 452 16.84 4.05 -0.56
CA TYR A 452 15.63 4.05 -1.41
C TYR A 452 15.67 2.97 -2.51
N GLU A 453 16.86 2.58 -2.98
CA GLU A 453 16.99 1.51 -3.97
C GLU A 453 16.59 0.16 -3.37
N ASN A 454 17.08 -0.15 -2.17
CA ASN A 454 16.68 -1.34 -1.45
C ASN A 454 15.19 -1.29 -1.05
N ALA A 455 14.72 -0.14 -0.55
CA ALA A 455 13.31 0.07 -0.23
C ALA A 455 12.40 -0.26 -1.43
N ARG A 456 12.74 0.25 -2.62
CA ARG A 456 12.00 -0.04 -3.86
C ARG A 456 11.99 -1.54 -4.18
N ASN A 457 13.12 -2.22 -4.07
CA ASN A 457 13.21 -3.66 -4.33
C ASN A 457 12.32 -4.47 -3.37
N LEU A 458 12.32 -4.11 -2.09
CA LEU A 458 11.49 -4.72 -1.05
C LEU A 458 9.99 -4.47 -1.32
N PHE A 459 9.60 -3.24 -1.65
CA PHE A 459 8.21 -2.91 -2.02
C PHE A 459 7.73 -3.64 -3.26
N ASN A 460 8.58 -3.77 -4.29
CA ASN A 460 8.26 -4.52 -5.51
C ASN A 460 8.10 -6.02 -5.23
N THR A 461 8.93 -6.57 -4.34
CA THR A 461 8.83 -7.98 -3.90
C THR A 461 7.55 -8.25 -3.11
N ALA A 462 7.11 -7.30 -2.30
CA ALA A 462 5.83 -7.38 -1.61
C ALA A 462 4.64 -7.27 -2.58
N ASN A 463 4.71 -6.33 -3.53
CA ASN A 463 3.66 -6.08 -4.52
C ASN A 463 3.42 -7.26 -5.46
N SER A 464 4.48 -7.96 -5.87
CA SER A 464 4.36 -9.16 -6.72
C SER A 464 3.62 -10.33 -6.03
N GLN A 465 3.43 -10.24 -4.70
CA GLN A 465 2.74 -11.24 -3.87
C GLN A 465 1.48 -10.66 -3.21
N ALA A 466 0.82 -9.73 -3.89
CA ALA A 466 -0.48 -9.16 -3.53
C ALA A 466 -0.55 -8.29 -2.26
N VAL A 467 0.58 -7.82 -1.72
CA VAL A 467 0.59 -6.73 -0.73
C VAL A 467 0.69 -5.39 -1.46
N ASN A 468 -0.34 -4.56 -1.38
CA ASN A 468 -0.36 -3.27 -2.07
C ASN A 468 0.69 -2.31 -1.46
N THR A 469 1.75 -2.00 -2.22
CA THR A 469 2.82 -1.07 -1.80
C THR A 469 2.81 0.25 -2.56
N SER A 470 1.75 0.53 -3.31
CA SER A 470 1.63 1.70 -4.19
C SER A 470 1.85 3.03 -3.46
N THR A 471 1.27 3.20 -2.26
CA THR A 471 1.54 4.34 -1.39
C THR A 471 3.03 4.49 -1.08
N ASN A 472 3.70 3.40 -0.71
CA ASN A 472 5.10 3.41 -0.29
C ASN A 472 6.04 3.72 -1.45
N LEU A 473 5.78 3.12 -2.62
CA LEU A 473 6.48 3.45 -3.87
C LEU A 473 6.28 4.92 -4.25
N GLY A 474 5.06 5.45 -4.10
CA GLY A 474 4.76 6.85 -4.33
C GLY A 474 5.56 7.79 -3.44
N VAL A 475 5.63 7.50 -2.13
CA VAL A 475 6.40 8.31 -1.18
C VAL A 475 7.88 8.38 -1.55
N ILE A 476 8.53 7.23 -1.81
CA ILE A 476 9.96 7.24 -2.18
C ILE A 476 10.20 7.92 -3.53
N SER A 477 9.27 7.79 -4.48
CA SER A 477 9.35 8.47 -5.78
C SER A 477 9.28 10.00 -5.64
N ILE A 478 8.45 10.53 -4.75
CA ILE A 478 8.43 11.98 -4.44
C ILE A 478 9.79 12.42 -3.88
N VAL A 479 10.31 11.68 -2.89
CA VAL A 479 11.60 11.99 -2.25
C VAL A 479 12.74 12.01 -3.26
N GLN A 480 12.74 11.11 -4.23
CA GLN A 480 13.78 11.00 -5.26
C GLN A 480 13.57 11.91 -6.47
N GLY A 481 12.47 12.67 -6.51
CA GLY A 481 12.18 13.59 -7.62
C GLY A 481 11.55 12.93 -8.85
N ASP A 482 11.16 11.65 -8.77
CA ASP A 482 10.46 10.94 -9.84
C ASP A 482 8.95 11.15 -9.72
N TYR A 483 8.50 12.36 -10.05
CA TYR A 483 7.10 12.77 -9.89
C TYR A 483 6.15 12.04 -10.83
N GLN A 484 6.65 11.59 -11.98
CA GLN A 484 5.85 10.78 -12.90
C GLN A 484 5.54 9.42 -12.28
N ALA A 485 6.56 8.74 -11.74
CA ALA A 485 6.34 7.47 -11.03
C ALA A 485 5.47 7.67 -9.78
N ALA A 486 5.67 8.76 -9.03
CA ALA A 486 4.85 9.07 -7.86
C ALA A 486 3.37 9.24 -8.22
N SER A 487 3.07 9.99 -9.28
CA SER A 487 1.71 10.21 -9.77
C SER A 487 1.03 8.91 -10.17
N ILE A 488 1.76 8.02 -10.86
CA ILE A 488 1.25 6.70 -11.25
C ILE A 488 0.98 5.83 -10.01
N ALA A 489 1.94 5.78 -9.07
CA ALA A 489 1.83 4.96 -7.87
C ALA A 489 0.67 5.42 -6.97
N LEU A 490 0.45 6.72 -6.83
CA LEU A 490 -0.57 7.29 -5.94
C LEU A 490 -1.94 7.47 -6.62
N ALA A 491 -2.10 7.07 -7.89
CA ALA A 491 -3.29 7.36 -8.69
C ALA A 491 -4.61 6.86 -8.07
N ASN A 492 -4.56 5.77 -7.30
CA ASN A 492 -5.73 5.17 -6.64
C ASN A 492 -5.93 5.65 -5.19
N ASN A 493 -5.02 6.46 -4.66
CA ASN A 493 -5.19 7.03 -3.33
C ASN A 493 -6.23 8.14 -3.39
N THR A 494 -6.87 8.42 -2.26
CA THR A 494 -7.80 9.55 -2.12
C THR A 494 -7.57 10.21 -0.78
N CYS A 495 -7.76 11.53 -0.70
CA CYS A 495 -7.74 12.27 0.56
C CYS A 495 -6.47 12.05 1.42
N THR A 496 -5.30 11.89 0.77
CA THR A 496 -4.02 11.76 1.47
C THR A 496 -3.11 12.93 1.15
N TYR A 497 -2.30 13.33 2.13
CA TYR A 497 -1.35 14.42 2.00
C TYR A 497 -0.33 14.16 0.87
N ASN A 498 0.27 12.96 0.82
CA ASN A 498 1.28 12.63 -0.19
C ASN A 498 0.73 12.58 -1.62
N LEU A 499 -0.55 12.22 -1.82
CA LEU A 499 -1.19 12.37 -3.12
C LEU A 499 -1.30 13.84 -3.53
N ALA A 500 -1.79 14.71 -2.64
CA ALA A 500 -1.89 16.14 -2.91
C ALA A 500 -0.52 16.74 -3.21
N MET A 501 0.50 16.31 -2.46
CA MET A 501 1.89 16.69 -2.66
C MET A 501 2.37 16.30 -4.07
N SER A 502 2.13 15.05 -4.50
CA SER A 502 2.42 14.60 -5.86
C SER A 502 1.71 15.40 -6.95
N GLN A 503 0.46 15.80 -6.70
CA GLN A 503 -0.33 16.62 -7.63
C GLN A 503 0.23 18.05 -7.71
N LEU A 504 0.60 18.63 -6.58
CA LEU A 504 1.14 20.00 -6.50
C LEU A 504 2.49 20.12 -7.20
N ILE A 505 3.42 19.19 -6.95
CA ILE A 505 4.75 19.19 -7.58
C ILE A 505 4.66 18.88 -9.09
N SER A 506 3.59 18.21 -9.53
CA SER A 506 3.29 18.03 -10.96
C SER A 506 2.60 19.24 -11.61
N GLY A 507 2.39 20.34 -10.87
CA GLY A 507 1.76 21.56 -11.37
C GLY A 507 0.23 21.51 -11.45
N ASN A 508 -0.43 20.62 -10.70
CA ASN A 508 -1.89 20.54 -10.64
C ASN A 508 -2.41 21.01 -9.27
N GLU A 509 -2.39 22.32 -9.05
CA GLU A 509 -2.78 22.93 -7.77
C GLU A 509 -4.26 22.68 -7.44
N GLN A 510 -5.13 22.63 -8.46
CA GLN A 510 -6.56 22.42 -8.24
C GLN A 510 -6.85 21.00 -7.73
N ALA A 511 -6.22 19.98 -8.32
CA ALA A 511 -6.35 18.61 -7.85
C ALA A 511 -5.76 18.48 -6.44
N ALA A 512 -4.58 19.06 -6.19
CA ALA A 512 -3.95 19.06 -4.87
C ALA A 512 -4.87 19.68 -3.81
N LEU A 513 -5.47 20.84 -4.10
CA LEU A 513 -6.39 21.52 -3.18
C LEU A 513 -7.62 20.67 -2.88
N ASN A 514 -8.21 20.04 -3.90
CA ASN A 514 -9.37 19.16 -3.73
C ASN A 514 -9.02 17.96 -2.83
N THR A 515 -7.87 17.33 -3.05
CA THR A 515 -7.38 16.23 -2.22
C THR A 515 -7.16 16.68 -0.76
N LEU A 516 -6.56 17.85 -0.54
CA LEU A 516 -6.34 18.40 0.81
C LEU A 516 -7.63 18.84 1.52
N ASN A 517 -8.71 19.09 0.79
CA ASN A 517 -10.00 19.46 1.39
C ASN A 517 -10.73 18.27 2.01
N CYS A 518 -10.45 17.04 1.58
CA CYS A 518 -11.00 15.83 2.19
C CYS A 518 -9.98 15.06 3.06
N ALA A 519 -8.69 15.40 2.99
CA ALA A 519 -7.67 14.82 3.86
C ALA A 519 -7.87 15.21 5.33
N PRO A 520 -7.47 14.36 6.29
CA PRO A 520 -7.46 14.71 7.71
C PRO A 520 -6.71 16.03 7.95
N GLU A 521 -7.30 16.92 8.73
CA GLU A 521 -6.66 18.21 9.02
C GLU A 521 -5.38 18.00 9.83
N SER A 522 -4.30 18.64 9.39
CA SER A 522 -3.01 18.65 10.07
C SER A 522 -2.28 19.96 9.78
N PRO A 523 -1.29 20.34 10.61
CA PRO A 523 -0.44 21.49 10.33
C PRO A 523 0.18 21.45 8.92
N GLN A 524 0.62 20.27 8.47
CA GLN A 524 1.16 20.02 7.13
C GLN A 524 0.14 20.31 6.03
N VAL A 525 -1.10 19.83 6.20
CA VAL A 525 -2.19 20.07 5.24
C VAL A 525 -2.50 21.56 5.13
N PHE A 526 -2.57 22.28 6.25
CA PHE A 526 -2.77 23.73 6.23
C PHE A 526 -1.62 24.45 5.53
N TYR A 527 -0.37 24.08 5.84
CA TYR A 527 0.80 24.71 5.22
C TYR A 527 0.81 24.50 3.70
N LEU A 528 0.49 23.29 3.22
CA LEU A 528 0.44 23.00 1.78
C LEU A 528 -0.70 23.75 1.07
N LYS A 529 -1.86 23.94 1.74
CA LYS A 529 -2.92 24.82 1.23
C LYS A 529 -2.47 26.28 1.14
N ALA A 530 -1.64 26.75 2.09
CA ALA A 530 -1.09 28.10 2.03
C ALA A 530 -0.16 28.28 0.82
N ILE A 531 0.71 27.30 0.54
CA ILE A 531 1.54 27.26 -0.68
C ILE A 531 0.67 27.32 -1.95
N ILE A 532 -0.40 26.52 -2.00
CA ILE A 532 -1.35 26.56 -3.13
C ILE A 532 -1.97 27.95 -3.29
N GLY A 533 -2.38 28.59 -2.19
CA GLY A 533 -2.86 29.98 -2.20
C GLY A 533 -1.84 30.96 -2.79
N ALA A 534 -0.58 30.83 -2.37
CA ALA A 534 0.53 31.65 -2.88
C ALA A 534 0.73 31.52 -4.38
N ARG A 535 0.80 30.28 -4.88
CA ARG A 535 0.95 29.97 -6.32
C ARG A 535 -0.22 30.48 -7.16
N ARG A 536 -1.44 30.39 -6.61
CA ARG A 536 -2.67 30.84 -7.28
C ARG A 536 -2.95 32.34 -7.12
N ASN A 537 -2.14 33.07 -6.37
CA ASN A 537 -2.40 34.46 -6.00
C ASN A 537 -3.76 34.64 -5.27
N ASP A 538 -4.17 33.63 -4.52
CA ASP A 538 -5.34 33.64 -3.65
C ASP A 538 -4.90 33.94 -2.21
N THR A 539 -4.96 35.22 -1.85
CA THR A 539 -4.49 35.70 -0.54
C THR A 539 -5.35 35.22 0.61
N SER A 540 -6.65 34.96 0.40
CA SER A 540 -7.51 34.41 1.46
C SER A 540 -7.06 32.99 1.77
N LEU A 541 -6.94 32.14 0.74
CA LEU A 541 -6.49 30.76 0.91
C LEU A 541 -5.09 30.70 1.55
N LEU A 542 -4.18 31.59 1.14
CA LEU A 542 -2.85 31.71 1.72
C LEU A 542 -2.91 32.06 3.21
N TYR A 543 -3.45 33.23 3.56
CA TYR A 543 -3.33 33.76 4.92
C TYR A 543 -4.14 32.95 5.93
N ASP A 544 -5.34 32.49 5.55
CA ASP A 544 -6.20 31.70 6.44
C ASP A 544 -5.53 30.37 6.81
N ASN A 545 -4.94 29.68 5.84
CA ASN A 545 -4.29 28.40 6.11
C ASN A 545 -2.89 28.57 6.73
N LEU A 546 -2.14 29.62 6.39
CA LEU A 546 -0.86 29.87 7.05
C LEU A 546 -1.06 30.16 8.54
N ARG A 547 -2.09 30.94 8.91
CA ARG A 547 -2.48 31.15 10.32
C ARG A 547 -2.80 29.85 11.03
N LYS A 548 -3.59 28.96 10.40
CA LYS A 548 -3.91 27.64 10.97
C LYS A 548 -2.67 26.78 11.14
N ALA A 549 -1.78 26.74 10.15
CA ALA A 549 -0.54 25.98 10.21
C ALA A 549 0.35 26.44 11.39
N VAL A 550 0.59 27.75 11.53
CA VAL A 550 1.43 28.28 12.62
C VAL A 550 0.76 28.21 13.99
N ALA A 551 -0.57 28.26 14.06
CA ALA A 551 -1.30 28.10 15.30
C ALA A 551 -1.24 26.65 15.80
N ALA A 552 -1.31 25.68 14.89
CA ALA A 552 -1.23 24.26 15.22
C ALA A 552 0.21 23.78 15.43
N GLU A 553 1.18 24.32 14.69
CA GLU A 553 2.60 24.03 14.80
C GLU A 553 3.45 25.31 14.60
N PRO A 554 3.85 25.99 15.69
CA PRO A 554 4.57 27.27 15.63
C PRO A 554 5.87 27.24 14.83
N GLY A 555 6.48 26.06 14.65
CA GLY A 555 7.68 25.88 13.83
C GLY A 555 7.51 26.37 12.38
N TYR A 556 6.30 26.36 11.82
CA TYR A 556 6.04 26.85 10.46
C TYR A 556 6.33 28.33 10.27
N LYS A 557 6.38 29.15 11.33
CA LYS A 557 6.79 30.56 11.23
C LYS A 557 8.19 30.71 10.65
N ALA A 558 9.14 29.92 11.18
CA ALA A 558 10.54 29.98 10.75
C ALA A 558 10.71 29.42 9.33
N ILE A 559 9.93 28.40 8.98
CA ILE A 559 9.92 27.80 7.64
C ILE A 559 9.39 28.82 6.63
N ALA A 560 8.20 29.39 6.87
CA ALA A 560 7.53 30.34 5.97
C ALA A 560 8.38 31.58 5.66
N LYS A 561 9.16 32.08 6.63
CA LYS A 561 10.08 33.22 6.44
C LYS A 561 11.17 32.98 5.40
N LYS A 562 11.55 31.72 5.19
CA LYS A 562 12.64 31.34 4.27
C LYS A 562 12.10 30.70 2.99
N ASP A 563 10.85 30.26 2.99
CA ASP A 563 10.23 29.54 1.89
C ASP A 563 9.94 30.45 0.69
N ARG A 564 10.54 30.11 -0.45
CA ARG A 564 10.43 30.90 -1.68
C ARG A 564 9.06 30.81 -2.33
N GLU A 565 8.21 29.86 -1.94
CA GLU A 565 6.79 29.84 -2.33
C GLU A 565 6.07 31.14 -1.94
N PHE A 566 6.53 31.80 -0.88
CA PHE A 566 5.93 33.03 -0.36
C PHE A 566 6.72 34.30 -0.68
N ILE A 567 7.76 34.25 -1.54
CA ILE A 567 8.68 35.38 -1.77
C ILE A 567 7.95 36.68 -2.17
N ARG A 568 6.86 36.57 -2.93
CA ARG A 568 6.02 37.71 -3.37
C ARG A 568 5.26 38.40 -2.23
N TYR A 569 5.20 37.76 -1.06
CA TYR A 569 4.42 38.20 0.09
C TYR A 569 5.29 38.63 1.28
N PHE A 570 6.61 38.44 1.23
CA PHE A 570 7.51 38.72 2.36
C PHE A 570 7.44 40.16 2.88
N ASP A 571 7.24 41.14 1.98
CA ASP A 571 7.12 42.55 2.34
C ASP A 571 5.68 42.98 2.67
N ARG A 572 4.71 42.05 2.64
CA ARG A 572 3.31 42.34 2.98
C ARG A 572 3.14 42.31 4.50
N ALA A 573 2.56 43.38 5.05
CA ALA A 573 2.31 43.50 6.49
C ALA A 573 1.54 42.30 7.06
N GLU A 574 0.51 41.82 6.35
CA GLU A 574 -0.30 40.67 6.80
C GLU A 574 0.51 39.37 6.84
N PHE A 575 1.43 39.15 5.89
CA PHE A 575 2.33 37.99 5.94
C PHE A 575 3.28 38.10 7.13
N GLN A 576 3.89 39.28 7.31
CA GLN A 576 4.81 39.57 8.40
C GLN A 576 4.16 39.40 9.77
N GLU A 577 2.89 39.78 9.93
CA GLU A 577 2.12 39.58 11.16
C GLU A 577 1.99 38.10 11.54
N ILE A 578 1.81 37.22 10.56
CA ILE A 578 1.63 35.78 10.80
C ILE A 578 2.95 35.12 11.19
N VAL A 579 4.05 35.49 10.53
CA VAL A 579 5.33 34.78 10.66
C VAL A 579 6.28 35.39 11.70
N ASN A 580 6.05 36.63 12.15
CA ASN A 580 6.89 37.31 13.14
C ASN A 580 6.58 36.96 14.61
#